data_AF-A0A9X7HAH9-F1
#
_entry.id   AF-A0A9X7HAH9-F1
#
_cell.length_a   1.000
_cell.length_b   1.000
_cell.length_c   1.000
_cell.angle_alpha   90.00
_cell.angle_beta   90.00
_cell.angle_gamma   90.00
#
_symmetry.space_group_name_H-M   'P 1'
#
loop_
_entity.id
_entity.type
_entity.pdbx_description
1 polymer ?
#
loop_
_entity_poly.entity_id
_entity_poly.type
_entity_poly.pdbx_seq_one_letter_code
_entity_poly.pdbx_strand_id
1 'polypeptide(L)'
;MKRVSLFKLTFIILPLLLVACRFTSSESQSIIDWVDFVRWNGVEYNGIQSGILANEKFIDEKIGEVKFRVADHVTNSNYKIKDGDAAFHEKGTDIYSIKGNPELIALKDKTAINGYRIYYAKGTTDYKWYFKDVPIEKVDLIEIYQSYSPSAKKISEIKDKGKIVNFLDILKNSKEDSNFQPNNDHTDSTHYEIVLYTDEPIAYKYTIEFDGANYYWYPWDTSILSNEIGKFIPK
;
A
#
# COMPACT_ATOMS: atom_id res chain seq x y z
N MET A 1 32.19 64.66 -25.06
CA MET A 1 31.66 63.37 -25.55
C MET A 1 32.82 62.46 -25.93
N LYS A 2 33.18 61.50 -25.06
CA LYS A 2 34.30 60.57 -25.31
C LYS A 2 33.83 59.45 -26.22
N ARG A 3 34.44 59.31 -27.40
CA ARG A 3 34.22 58.19 -28.33
C ARG A 3 34.69 56.91 -27.65
N VAL A 4 33.76 56.14 -27.10
CA VAL A 4 34.02 54.78 -26.64
C VAL A 4 34.34 53.97 -27.90
N SER A 5 35.58 53.45 -27.95
CA SER A 5 36.05 52.56 -29.01
C SER A 5 35.06 51.42 -29.22
N LEU A 6 34.54 51.28 -30.44
CA LEU A 6 33.61 50.21 -30.85
C LEU A 6 34.19 48.82 -30.52
N PHE A 7 35.52 48.70 -30.44
CA PHE A 7 36.25 47.48 -30.09
C PHE A 7 36.13 47.07 -28.61
N LYS A 8 35.89 48.01 -27.69
CA LYS A 8 35.72 47.71 -26.26
C LYS A 8 34.28 47.31 -25.91
N LEU A 9 33.30 47.67 -26.75
CA LEU A 9 31.91 47.27 -26.55
C LEU A 9 31.68 45.79 -26.94
N THR A 10 32.40 45.30 -27.95
CA THR A 10 32.31 43.89 -28.41
C THR A 10 32.86 42.89 -27.39
N PHE A 11 33.87 43.28 -26.59
CA PHE A 11 34.50 42.40 -25.60
C PHE A 11 33.65 42.20 -24.34
N ILE A 12 32.64 43.06 -24.11
CA ILE A 12 31.72 42.99 -22.96
C ILE A 12 30.41 42.29 -23.32
N ILE A 13 30.06 42.17 -24.62
CA ILE A 13 28.83 41.52 -25.08
C ILE A 13 29.04 40.00 -25.29
N LEU A 14 30.26 39.56 -25.59
CA LEU A 14 30.60 38.15 -25.83
C LEU A 14 30.43 37.20 -24.62
N PRO A 15 30.69 37.61 -23.35
CA PRO A 15 30.43 36.73 -22.19
C PRO A 15 28.94 36.61 -21.84
N LEU A 16 28.08 37.54 -22.25
CA LEU A 16 26.64 37.53 -21.96
C LEU A 16 25.87 36.50 -22.82
N LEU A 17 26.42 36.09 -23.95
CA LEU A 17 25.85 35.05 -24.81
C LEU A 17 26.18 33.62 -24.36
N LEU A 18 27.09 33.44 -23.39
CA LEU A 18 27.50 32.12 -22.87
C LEU A 18 26.63 31.62 -21.71
N VAL A 19 25.64 32.38 -21.25
CA VAL A 19 24.75 31.99 -20.13
C VAL A 19 23.42 31.36 -20.61
N ALA A 20 23.20 31.25 -21.92
CA ALA A 20 21.91 30.79 -22.48
C ALA A 20 21.69 29.27 -22.51
N CYS A 21 22.62 28.45 -22.00
CA CYS A 21 22.46 26.99 -22.02
C CYS A 21 22.59 26.37 -20.63
N ARG A 22 21.63 26.62 -19.73
CA ARG A 22 21.23 25.69 -18.65
C ARG A 22 19.76 25.87 -18.25
N PHE A 23 18.86 25.74 -19.21
CA PHE A 23 17.49 25.32 -18.94
C PHE A 23 17.22 24.05 -19.74
N THR A 24 17.99 23.00 -19.45
CA THR A 24 17.40 21.67 -19.50
C THR A 24 16.37 21.66 -18.41
N SER A 25 15.09 21.82 -18.78
CA SER A 25 14.00 21.31 -17.98
C SER A 25 14.41 19.90 -17.56
N SER A 26 14.77 19.73 -16.29
CA SER A 26 14.76 18.43 -15.67
C SER A 26 13.31 17.98 -15.77
N GLU A 27 12.94 17.38 -16.90
CA GLU A 27 11.91 16.36 -16.91
C GLU A 27 12.31 15.47 -15.75
N SER A 28 11.51 15.49 -14.68
CA SER A 28 11.69 14.58 -13.57
C SER A 28 11.62 13.21 -14.20
N GLN A 29 12.79 12.62 -14.44
CA GLN A 29 12.89 11.26 -14.91
C GLN A 29 12.15 10.47 -13.85
N SER A 30 11.01 9.90 -14.23
CA SER A 30 10.23 9.05 -13.36
C SER A 30 11.14 7.88 -12.99
N ILE A 31 11.83 8.03 -11.85
CA ILE A 31 12.44 6.98 -11.06
C ILE A 31 11.29 5.99 -10.88
N ILE A 32 11.42 4.79 -11.44
CA ILE A 32 10.50 3.69 -11.15
C ILE A 32 10.46 3.59 -9.63
N ASP A 33 9.37 4.09 -9.04
CA ASP A 33 9.06 3.79 -7.66
C ASP A 33 8.58 2.34 -7.72
N TRP A 34 9.39 1.42 -7.19
CA TRP A 34 9.12 -0.03 -7.22
C TRP A 34 7.97 -0.38 -6.27
N VAL A 35 6.86 0.30 -6.42
CA VAL A 35 5.63 0.17 -5.67
C VAL A 35 4.70 -0.73 -6.47
N ASP A 36 3.83 -1.46 -5.78
CA ASP A 36 2.76 -2.21 -6.41
C ASP A 36 1.84 -1.24 -7.17
N PHE A 37 1.83 -1.29 -8.51
CA PHE A 37 1.03 -0.38 -9.34
C PHE A 37 0.32 -1.09 -10.49
N VAL A 38 -0.74 -0.45 -10.98
CA VAL A 38 -1.43 -0.77 -12.24
C VAL A 38 -1.71 0.54 -12.99
N ARG A 39 -1.36 0.62 -14.27
CA ARG A 39 -1.68 1.77 -15.13
C ARG A 39 -2.85 1.41 -16.03
N TRP A 40 -3.96 2.14 -15.90
CA TRP A 40 -5.17 1.89 -16.66
C TRP A 40 -5.85 3.19 -17.07
N ASN A 41 -6.21 3.29 -18.35
CA ASN A 41 -6.96 4.42 -18.92
C ASN A 41 -6.38 5.81 -18.57
N GLY A 42 -5.07 5.97 -18.68
CA GLY A 42 -4.38 7.21 -18.35
C GLY A 42 -4.22 7.52 -16.86
N VAL A 43 -4.64 6.61 -15.96
CA VAL A 43 -4.53 6.75 -14.51
C VAL A 43 -3.59 5.69 -13.95
N GLU A 44 -2.72 6.09 -13.02
CA GLU A 44 -1.88 5.16 -12.25
C GLU A 44 -2.59 4.85 -10.95
N TYR A 45 -2.69 3.57 -10.63
CA TYR A 45 -3.29 3.07 -9.41
C TYR A 45 -2.22 2.38 -8.55
N ASN A 46 -2.20 2.67 -7.27
CA ASN A 46 -1.24 2.10 -6.32
C ASN A 46 -1.91 1.03 -5.45
N GLY A 47 -1.22 -0.06 -5.18
CA GLY A 47 -1.70 -1.17 -4.38
C GLY A 47 -1.92 -0.78 -2.91
N ILE A 48 -3.04 -1.23 -2.34
CA ILE A 48 -3.39 -1.01 -0.94
C ILE A 48 -2.85 -2.18 -0.12
N GLN A 49 -1.93 -1.92 0.81
CA GLN A 49 -1.36 -2.97 1.66
C GLN A 49 -2.20 -3.24 2.91
N SER A 50 -2.85 -2.21 3.44
CA SER A 50 -3.60 -2.15 4.71
C SER A 50 -5.11 -2.33 4.53
N GLY A 51 -5.53 -2.83 3.36
CA GLY A 51 -6.93 -2.94 2.98
C GLY A 51 -7.11 -4.08 2.00
N ILE A 52 -8.24 -4.76 2.10
CA ILE A 52 -8.60 -5.87 1.24
C ILE A 52 -10.03 -5.70 0.74
N LEU A 53 -10.38 -6.38 -0.35
CA LEU A 53 -11.78 -6.50 -0.75
C LEU A 53 -12.55 -7.20 0.37
N ALA A 54 -13.59 -6.56 0.90
CA ALA A 54 -14.40 -7.13 1.97
C ALA A 54 -15.20 -8.35 1.48
N ASN A 55 -15.68 -8.33 0.24
CA ASN A 55 -16.45 -9.43 -0.34
C ASN A 55 -16.52 -9.30 -1.87
N GLU A 56 -16.53 -10.43 -2.58
CA GLU A 56 -16.64 -10.45 -4.05
C GLU A 56 -17.93 -9.78 -4.57
N LYS A 57 -18.99 -9.67 -3.77
CA LYS A 57 -20.22 -8.93 -4.13
C LYS A 57 -19.97 -7.48 -4.52
N PHE A 58 -18.86 -6.89 -4.07
CA PHE A 58 -18.47 -5.51 -4.36
C PHE A 58 -17.71 -5.34 -5.67
N ILE A 59 -17.28 -6.44 -6.31
CA ILE A 59 -16.80 -6.41 -7.69
C ILE A 59 -17.96 -6.03 -8.61
N ASP A 60 -17.68 -5.11 -9.52
CA ASP A 60 -18.62 -4.66 -10.53
C ASP A 60 -18.26 -5.25 -11.91
N GLU A 61 -17.97 -4.42 -12.91
CA GLU A 61 -17.69 -4.87 -14.28
C GLU A 61 -16.18 -5.02 -14.56
N LYS A 62 -15.84 -5.89 -15.52
CA LYS A 62 -14.50 -5.93 -16.11
C LYS A 62 -14.31 -4.67 -16.95
N ILE A 63 -13.41 -3.79 -16.51
CA ILE A 63 -13.09 -2.54 -17.21
C ILE A 63 -11.87 -2.68 -18.11
N GLY A 64 -10.99 -3.66 -17.85
CA GLY A 64 -9.73 -3.79 -18.58
C GLY A 64 -9.03 -5.12 -18.35
N GLU A 65 -7.78 -5.19 -18.83
CA GLU A 65 -6.92 -6.35 -18.69
C GLU A 65 -5.45 -5.91 -18.69
N VAL A 66 -4.64 -6.56 -17.86
CA VAL A 66 -3.18 -6.38 -17.81
C VAL A 66 -2.58 -6.87 -19.12
N LYS A 67 -1.84 -6.00 -19.79
CA LYS A 67 -1.16 -6.27 -21.07
C LYS A 67 0.30 -6.65 -20.88
N PHE A 68 0.92 -6.21 -19.78
CA PHE A 68 2.34 -6.41 -19.52
C PHE A 68 2.66 -6.40 -18.02
N ARG A 69 3.39 -7.43 -17.56
CA ARG A 69 3.98 -7.48 -16.22
C ARG A 69 5.35 -6.82 -16.25
N VAL A 70 5.54 -5.78 -15.45
CA VAL A 70 6.79 -5.00 -15.40
C VAL A 70 7.87 -5.70 -14.59
N ALA A 71 7.52 -6.31 -13.45
CA ALA A 71 8.47 -7.07 -12.64
C ALA A 71 9.15 -8.14 -13.50
N ASP A 72 10.47 -8.25 -13.32
CA ASP A 72 11.37 -9.22 -13.97
C ASP A 72 11.56 -9.04 -15.48
N HIS A 73 10.83 -8.11 -16.13
CA HIS A 73 10.93 -7.84 -17.58
C HIS A 73 11.52 -6.47 -17.91
N VAL A 74 11.57 -5.55 -16.95
CA VAL A 74 12.11 -4.20 -17.13
C VAL A 74 13.31 -4.00 -16.22
N THR A 75 14.50 -3.89 -16.83
CA THR A 75 15.76 -3.56 -16.14
C THR A 75 16.21 -2.13 -16.38
N ASN A 76 15.55 -1.41 -17.29
CA ASN A 76 15.87 -0.03 -17.63
C ASN A 76 15.10 0.93 -16.72
N SER A 77 15.83 1.70 -15.91
CA SER A 77 15.27 2.72 -15.02
C SER A 77 14.53 3.86 -15.75
N ASN A 78 14.72 4.00 -17.07
CA ASN A 78 14.02 5.00 -17.89
C ASN A 78 12.74 4.46 -18.55
N TYR A 79 12.27 3.27 -18.17
CA TYR A 79 11.02 2.73 -18.69
C TYR A 79 9.85 3.63 -18.31
N LYS A 80 9.05 3.98 -19.32
CA LYS A 80 7.84 4.80 -19.13
C LYS A 80 6.63 3.87 -19.03
N ILE A 81 6.03 3.83 -17.85
CA ILE A 81 4.81 3.08 -17.56
C ILE A 81 3.70 3.55 -18.52
N LYS A 82 2.93 2.61 -19.08
CA LYS A 82 1.84 2.85 -20.04
C LYS A 82 0.61 2.01 -19.71
N ASP A 83 -0.53 2.34 -20.30
CA ASP A 83 -1.79 1.66 -20.04
C ASP A 83 -1.74 0.16 -20.34
N GLY A 84 -2.16 -0.64 -19.35
CA GLY A 84 -2.07 -2.10 -19.35
C GLY A 84 -0.83 -2.64 -18.66
N ASP A 85 0.10 -1.79 -18.20
CA ASP A 85 1.22 -2.24 -17.37
C ASP A 85 0.75 -2.49 -15.93
N ALA A 86 1.24 -3.57 -15.33
CA ALA A 86 1.12 -3.85 -13.90
C ALA A 86 2.50 -4.21 -13.34
N ALA A 87 2.76 -3.83 -12.09
CA ALA A 87 4.01 -4.16 -11.41
C ALA A 87 4.18 -5.69 -11.30
N PHE A 88 3.20 -6.37 -10.69
CA PHE A 88 3.32 -7.77 -10.30
C PHE A 88 2.28 -8.71 -10.93
N HIS A 89 1.18 -8.19 -11.49
CA HIS A 89 0.16 -9.03 -12.10
C HIS A 89 0.56 -9.55 -13.48
N GLU A 90 0.25 -10.80 -13.76
CA GLU A 90 0.52 -11.43 -15.04
C GLU A 90 -0.34 -10.82 -16.17
N LYS A 91 0.21 -10.85 -17.39
CA LYS A 91 -0.55 -10.52 -18.60
C LYS A 91 -1.81 -11.40 -18.68
N GLY A 92 -2.94 -10.79 -19.04
CA GLY A 92 -4.24 -11.44 -19.12
C GLY A 92 -5.05 -11.36 -17.83
N THR A 93 -4.50 -10.78 -16.76
CA THR A 93 -5.27 -10.55 -15.52
C THR A 93 -6.33 -9.47 -15.76
N ASP A 94 -7.59 -9.81 -15.51
CA ASP A 94 -8.71 -8.87 -15.61
C ASP A 94 -8.60 -7.74 -14.57
N ILE A 95 -8.98 -6.54 -14.99
CA ILE A 95 -9.12 -5.36 -14.14
C ILE A 95 -10.60 -5.08 -13.97
N TYR A 96 -11.07 -5.01 -12.73
CA TYR A 96 -12.47 -4.77 -12.39
C TYR A 96 -12.66 -3.43 -11.66
N SER A 97 -13.80 -2.79 -11.88
CA SER A 97 -14.26 -1.68 -11.04
C SER A 97 -14.86 -2.19 -9.73
N ILE A 98 -14.91 -1.32 -8.72
CA ILE A 98 -15.53 -1.61 -7.41
C ILE A 98 -16.80 -0.78 -7.25
N LYS A 99 -17.89 -1.42 -6.83
CA LYS A 99 -19.20 -0.78 -6.66
C LYS A 99 -19.11 0.44 -5.74
N GLY A 100 -19.65 1.56 -6.21
CA GLY A 100 -19.70 2.82 -5.46
C GLY A 100 -18.35 3.50 -5.23
N ASN A 101 -17.25 2.98 -5.78
CA ASN A 101 -15.89 3.49 -5.55
C ASN A 101 -15.12 3.62 -6.88
N PRO A 102 -15.35 4.71 -7.65
CA PRO A 102 -14.71 4.90 -8.97
C PRO A 102 -13.18 5.06 -8.88
N GLU A 103 -12.67 5.45 -7.71
CA GLU A 103 -11.25 5.62 -7.44
C GLU A 103 -10.52 4.30 -7.15
N LEU A 104 -11.25 3.18 -7.05
CA LEU A 104 -10.69 1.88 -6.73
C LEU A 104 -10.88 0.89 -7.88
N ILE A 105 -9.86 0.06 -8.08
CA ILE A 105 -9.90 -1.08 -8.99
C ILE A 105 -9.46 -2.35 -8.24
N ALA A 106 -9.92 -3.50 -8.73
CA ALA A 106 -9.59 -4.81 -8.19
C ALA A 106 -9.01 -5.71 -9.27
N LEU A 107 -7.96 -6.47 -8.92
CA LEU A 107 -7.35 -7.48 -9.78
C LEU A 107 -7.28 -8.80 -9.01
N LYS A 108 -7.58 -9.91 -9.68
CA LYS A 108 -7.52 -11.24 -9.04
C LYS A 108 -6.09 -11.56 -8.59
N ASP A 109 -5.97 -12.01 -7.34
CA ASP A 109 -4.74 -12.51 -6.77
C ASP A 109 -5.03 -13.68 -5.83
N LYS A 110 -4.41 -14.83 -6.12
CA LYS A 110 -4.58 -16.07 -5.34
C LYS A 110 -3.97 -15.99 -3.94
N THR A 111 -3.05 -15.07 -3.71
CA THR A 111 -2.37 -14.83 -2.43
C THR A 111 -3.14 -13.84 -1.56
N ALA A 112 -4.04 -13.05 -2.14
CA ALA A 112 -4.82 -12.06 -1.41
C ALA A 112 -5.97 -12.72 -0.64
N ILE A 113 -6.23 -12.21 0.57
CA ILE A 113 -7.45 -12.54 1.30
C ILE A 113 -8.65 -12.08 0.45
N ASN A 114 -9.66 -12.94 0.32
CA ASN A 114 -10.81 -12.78 -0.56
C ASN A 114 -10.49 -12.72 -2.07
N GLY A 115 -9.27 -13.04 -2.48
CA GLY A 115 -8.92 -13.35 -3.88
C GLY A 115 -8.65 -12.14 -4.79
N TYR A 116 -8.62 -10.92 -4.25
CA TYR A 116 -8.37 -9.70 -5.02
C TYR A 116 -7.39 -8.77 -4.31
N ARG A 117 -6.43 -8.23 -5.06
CA ARG A 117 -5.69 -7.02 -4.67
C ARG A 117 -6.48 -5.79 -5.07
N ILE A 118 -6.42 -4.77 -4.23
CA ILE A 118 -7.12 -3.50 -4.44
C ILE A 118 -6.10 -2.42 -4.68
N TYR A 119 -6.41 -1.55 -5.64
CA TYR A 119 -5.59 -0.41 -6.00
C TYR A 119 -6.41 0.86 -5.97
N TYR A 120 -5.81 1.97 -5.56
CA TYR A 120 -6.43 3.29 -5.54
C TYR A 120 -5.79 4.22 -6.56
N ALA A 121 -6.59 5.07 -7.20
CA ALA A 121 -6.11 6.06 -8.15
C ALA A 121 -5.18 7.07 -7.47
N LYS A 122 -3.99 7.26 -8.05
CA LYS A 122 -3.00 8.19 -7.53
C LYS A 122 -3.52 9.62 -7.63
N GLY A 123 -3.51 10.34 -6.50
CA GLY A 123 -3.83 11.77 -6.43
C GLY A 123 -5.30 12.12 -6.18
N THR A 124 -6.18 11.14 -5.93
CA THR A 124 -7.62 11.42 -5.73
C THR A 124 -8.08 11.37 -4.27
N THR A 125 -7.35 10.64 -3.43
CA THR A 125 -7.76 10.40 -2.03
C THR A 125 -6.56 10.25 -1.11
N ASP A 126 -6.57 11.02 -0.02
CA ASP A 126 -5.77 10.75 1.17
C ASP A 126 -6.39 9.54 1.90
N TYR A 127 -6.32 8.34 1.32
CA TYR A 127 -6.92 7.18 1.96
C TYR A 127 -6.25 6.92 3.30
N LYS A 128 -7.08 6.94 4.34
CA LYS A 128 -6.66 6.86 5.73
C LYS A 128 -6.55 5.41 6.18
N TRP A 129 -5.37 4.86 5.94
CA TRP A 129 -5.07 3.46 6.17
C TRP A 129 -4.54 3.14 7.57
N TYR A 130 -4.32 4.15 8.40
CA TYR A 130 -3.86 3.96 9.77
C TYR A 130 -4.99 3.43 10.65
N PHE A 131 -4.65 2.58 11.63
CA PHE A 131 -5.63 2.03 12.57
C PHE A 131 -6.46 3.12 13.27
N LYS A 132 -5.85 4.27 13.58
CA LYS A 132 -6.53 5.42 14.20
C LYS A 132 -7.68 6.02 13.36
N ASP A 133 -7.70 5.74 12.06
CA ASP A 133 -8.69 6.26 11.12
C ASP A 133 -9.78 5.24 10.80
N VAL A 134 -9.71 4.03 11.37
CA VAL A 134 -10.76 3.01 11.27
C VAL A 134 -12.01 3.53 12.00
N PRO A 135 -13.20 3.48 11.37
CA PRO A 135 -14.46 3.73 12.06
C PRO A 135 -14.80 2.53 12.96
N ILE A 136 -14.12 2.44 14.12
CA ILE A 136 -14.17 1.29 15.03
C ILE A 136 -15.59 0.93 15.47
N GLU A 137 -16.49 1.91 15.54
CA GLU A 137 -17.91 1.74 15.87
C GLU A 137 -18.71 1.01 14.78
N LYS A 138 -18.22 1.01 13.54
CA LYS A 138 -18.83 0.28 12.43
C LYS A 138 -18.30 -1.16 12.31
N VAL A 139 -17.30 -1.55 13.10
CA VAL A 139 -16.72 -2.90 13.00
C VAL A 139 -17.70 -3.93 13.56
N ASP A 140 -18.10 -4.88 12.71
CA ASP A 140 -19.11 -5.90 13.04
C ASP A 140 -18.60 -7.34 12.88
N LEU A 141 -17.47 -7.50 12.20
CA LEU A 141 -16.76 -8.76 12.04
C LEU A 141 -15.25 -8.52 12.10
N ILE A 142 -14.56 -9.38 12.85
CA ILE A 142 -13.11 -9.47 12.86
C ILE A 142 -12.71 -10.87 12.42
N GLU A 143 -11.82 -10.96 11.45
CA GLU A 143 -11.17 -12.22 11.08
C GLU A 143 -9.68 -12.15 11.37
N ILE A 144 -9.14 -13.26 11.85
CA ILE A 144 -7.70 -13.41 12.13
C ILE A 144 -7.18 -14.50 11.22
N TYR A 145 -6.13 -14.17 10.48
CA TYR A 145 -5.42 -15.10 9.64
C TYR A 145 -4.02 -15.29 10.19
N GLN A 146 -3.52 -16.52 10.18
CA GLN A 146 -2.11 -16.80 10.36
C GLN A 146 -1.43 -16.68 9.00
N SER A 147 -0.45 -15.79 8.89
CA SER A 147 0.26 -15.52 7.65
C SER A 147 1.49 -16.40 7.55
N TYR A 148 1.44 -17.39 6.66
CA TYR A 148 2.62 -18.08 6.16
C TYR A 148 2.73 -17.75 4.67
N SER A 149 3.87 -17.23 4.22
CA SER A 149 4.10 -17.08 2.79
C SER A 149 3.96 -18.45 2.11
N PRO A 150 3.11 -18.62 1.07
CA PRO A 150 2.54 -17.58 0.21
C PRO A 150 1.04 -17.26 0.44
N SER A 151 0.36 -17.84 1.44
CA SER A 151 -1.09 -17.66 1.63
C SER A 151 -1.51 -17.67 3.10
N ALA A 152 -2.28 -16.67 3.50
CA ALA A 152 -2.80 -16.55 4.85
C ALA A 152 -3.95 -17.56 5.11
N LYS A 153 -3.92 -18.25 6.26
CA LYS A 153 -4.96 -19.19 6.67
C LYS A 153 -5.86 -18.55 7.72
N LYS A 154 -7.18 -18.49 7.50
CA LYS A 154 -8.12 -18.04 8.54
C LYS A 154 -8.08 -18.99 9.72
N ILE A 155 -7.83 -18.45 10.92
CA ILE A 155 -7.76 -19.21 12.18
C ILE A 155 -8.82 -18.80 13.18
N SER A 156 -9.37 -17.58 13.09
CA SER A 156 -10.39 -17.09 14.01
C SER A 156 -11.37 -16.16 13.30
N GLU A 157 -12.59 -16.13 13.83
CA GLU A 157 -13.68 -15.26 13.38
C GLU A 157 -14.45 -14.79 14.62
N ILE A 158 -14.64 -13.47 14.76
CA ILE A 158 -15.28 -12.85 15.91
C ILE A 158 -16.45 -12.01 15.42
N LYS A 159 -17.66 -12.43 15.82
CA LYS A 159 -18.95 -11.76 15.52
C LYS A 159 -19.68 -11.26 16.77
N ASP A 160 -19.27 -11.72 17.95
CA ASP A 160 -19.87 -11.29 19.21
C ASP A 160 -19.46 -9.86 19.53
N LYS A 161 -20.43 -8.97 19.73
CA LYS A 161 -20.18 -7.53 19.94
C LYS A 161 -19.31 -7.25 21.16
N GLY A 162 -19.50 -7.98 22.26
CA GLY A 162 -18.70 -7.81 23.47
C GLY A 162 -17.24 -8.19 23.24
N LYS A 163 -17.01 -9.29 22.51
CA LYS A 163 -15.68 -9.74 22.10
C LYS A 163 -15.02 -8.79 21.11
N ILE A 164 -15.76 -8.26 20.13
CA ILE A 164 -15.26 -7.25 19.18
C ILE A 164 -14.78 -6.02 19.94
N VAL A 165 -15.60 -5.47 20.84
CA VAL A 165 -15.24 -4.29 21.65
C VAL A 165 -13.97 -4.56 22.46
N ASN A 166 -13.88 -5.72 23.11
CA ASN A 166 -12.69 -6.11 23.88
C ASN A 166 -11.44 -6.20 22.98
N PHE A 167 -11.56 -6.85 21.82
CA PHE A 167 -10.45 -6.99 20.87
C PHE A 167 -9.96 -5.64 20.36
N LEU A 168 -10.87 -4.76 19.94
CA LEU A 168 -10.53 -3.41 19.46
C LEU A 168 -9.92 -2.55 20.57
N ASP A 169 -10.35 -2.71 21.83
CA ASP A 169 -9.75 -2.03 22.97
C ASP A 169 -8.29 -2.46 23.19
N ILE A 170 -7.98 -3.75 23.01
CA ILE A 170 -6.58 -4.24 23.06
C ILE A 170 -5.73 -3.59 21.97
N LEU A 171 -6.24 -3.53 20.73
CA LEU A 171 -5.53 -2.90 19.62
C LEU A 171 -5.29 -1.40 19.87
N LYS A 172 -6.32 -0.69 20.36
CA LYS A 172 -6.26 0.76 20.62
C LYS A 172 -5.32 1.12 21.76
N ASN A 173 -5.24 0.27 22.79
CA ASN A 173 -4.44 0.53 23.99
C ASN A 173 -3.05 -0.12 23.91
N SER A 174 -2.53 -0.35 22.70
CA SER A 174 -1.12 -0.72 22.51
C SER A 174 -0.19 0.32 23.13
N LYS A 175 0.94 -0.11 23.68
CA LYS A 175 1.92 0.75 24.34
C LYS A 175 3.16 0.87 23.47
N GLU A 176 3.52 2.11 23.17
CA GLU A 176 4.82 2.40 22.57
C GLU A 176 5.92 2.24 23.63
N ASP A 177 6.93 1.44 23.32
CA ASP A 177 8.17 1.31 24.06
C ASP A 177 9.34 1.38 23.08
N SER A 178 10.04 2.51 23.07
CA SER A 178 11.17 2.74 22.15
C SER A 178 12.38 1.85 22.43
N ASN A 179 12.43 1.19 23.59
CA ASN A 179 13.51 0.27 23.95
C ASN A 179 13.12 -1.20 23.73
N PHE A 180 11.85 -1.46 23.39
CA PHE A 180 11.42 -2.81 23.10
C PHE A 180 12.11 -3.29 21.82
N GLN A 181 12.64 -4.50 21.90
CA GLN A 181 13.25 -5.21 20.79
C GLN A 181 12.59 -6.57 20.73
N PRO A 182 11.95 -6.94 19.60
CA PRO A 182 11.37 -8.25 19.45
C PRO A 182 12.40 -9.35 19.70
N ASN A 183 11.96 -10.41 20.37
CA ASN A 183 12.81 -11.56 20.57
C ASN A 183 13.02 -12.33 19.24
N ASN A 184 14.21 -12.17 18.66
CA ASN A 184 14.60 -12.84 17.42
C ASN A 184 15.36 -14.17 17.66
N ASP A 185 15.48 -14.62 18.91
CA ASP A 185 16.19 -15.86 19.24
C ASP A 185 15.46 -17.10 18.72
N HIS A 186 14.16 -16.98 18.43
CA HIS A 186 13.34 -18.00 17.82
C HIS A 186 13.11 -17.65 16.34
N THR A 187 13.51 -18.54 15.43
CA THR A 187 13.35 -18.40 13.97
C THR A 187 11.89 -18.40 13.49
N ASP A 188 10.93 -18.53 14.41
CA ASP A 188 9.54 -18.89 14.14
C ASP A 188 8.58 -17.78 14.63
N SER A 189 8.93 -16.52 14.39
CA SER A 189 7.99 -15.43 14.70
C SER A 189 6.71 -15.60 13.89
N THR A 190 5.58 -15.59 14.59
CA THR A 190 4.30 -15.91 13.97
C THR A 190 3.57 -14.64 13.62
N HIS A 191 3.29 -14.46 12.33
CA HIS A 191 2.59 -13.31 11.80
C HIS A 191 1.09 -13.59 11.72
N TYR A 192 0.29 -12.59 12.11
CA TYR A 192 -1.15 -12.63 11.98
C TYR A 192 -1.64 -11.41 11.21
N GLU A 193 -2.56 -11.63 10.27
CA GLU A 193 -3.31 -10.57 9.61
C GLU A 193 -4.66 -10.43 10.31
N ILE A 194 -4.92 -9.25 10.85
CA ILE A 194 -6.18 -8.86 11.46
C ILE A 194 -7.00 -8.11 10.42
N VAL A 195 -8.18 -8.61 10.11
CA VAL A 195 -9.11 -7.99 9.16
C VAL A 195 -10.33 -7.45 9.91
N LEU A 196 -10.61 -6.15 9.77
CA LEU A 196 -11.73 -5.44 10.38
C LEU A 196 -12.74 -5.05 9.29
N TYR A 197 -13.92 -5.66 9.34
CA TYR A 197 -15.00 -5.41 8.38
C TYR A 197 -15.95 -4.33 8.90
N THR A 198 -16.41 -3.44 8.01
CA THR A 198 -17.22 -2.25 8.36
C THR A 198 -18.43 -2.07 7.44
N ASP A 199 -18.88 -3.15 6.79
CA ASP A 199 -19.87 -3.17 5.70
C ASP A 199 -19.50 -2.38 4.42
N GLU A 200 -18.37 -1.67 4.40
CA GLU A 200 -17.84 -1.00 3.22
C GLU A 200 -17.16 -2.00 2.25
N PRO A 201 -16.96 -1.61 0.97
CA PRO A 201 -16.30 -2.48 -0.01
C PRO A 201 -14.89 -2.93 0.36
N ILE A 202 -14.19 -2.12 1.17
CA ILE A 202 -12.83 -2.37 1.63
C ILE A 202 -12.83 -2.64 3.13
N ALA A 203 -12.29 -3.78 3.54
CA ALA A 203 -12.01 -4.09 4.93
C ALA A 203 -10.58 -3.66 5.28
N TYR A 204 -10.36 -3.25 6.54
CA TYR A 204 -9.05 -2.82 7.01
C TYR A 204 -8.22 -4.02 7.43
N LYS A 205 -6.97 -4.07 7.01
CA LYS A 205 -6.06 -5.18 7.29
C LYS A 205 -4.79 -4.67 7.96
N TYR A 206 -4.41 -5.29 9.07
CA TYR A 206 -3.20 -4.96 9.81
C TYR A 206 -2.43 -6.21 10.22
N THR A 207 -1.11 -6.12 10.26
CA THR A 207 -0.25 -7.20 10.68
C THR A 207 0.13 -7.04 12.15
N ILE A 208 0.00 -8.11 12.91
CA ILE A 208 0.57 -8.25 14.25
C ILE A 208 1.53 -9.43 14.24
N GLU A 209 2.55 -9.39 15.08
CA GLU A 209 3.54 -10.46 15.20
C GLU A 209 3.64 -10.93 16.65
N PHE A 210 3.94 -12.22 16.83
CA PHE A 210 4.23 -12.82 18.12
C PHE A 210 5.66 -13.37 18.12
N ASP A 211 6.50 -12.87 19.04
CA ASP A 211 7.92 -13.24 19.17
C ASP A 211 8.16 -14.41 20.16
N GLY A 212 7.09 -15.07 20.62
CA GLY A 212 7.15 -16.10 21.66
C GLY A 212 6.85 -15.59 23.07
N ALA A 213 6.85 -14.28 23.29
CA ALA A 213 6.53 -13.66 24.59
C ALA A 213 5.53 -12.51 24.50
N ASN A 214 5.60 -11.69 23.45
CA ASN A 214 4.85 -10.47 23.27
C ASN A 214 4.18 -10.44 21.89
N TYR A 215 2.99 -9.83 21.85
CA TYR A 215 2.35 -9.43 20.61
C TYR A 215 2.67 -7.96 20.34
N TYR A 216 2.92 -7.59 19.08
CA TYR A 216 3.20 -6.22 18.70
C TYR A 216 2.73 -5.93 17.27
N TRP A 217 2.56 -4.64 16.95
CA TRP A 217 2.22 -4.22 15.60
C TRP A 217 3.41 -4.41 14.65
N TYR A 218 3.20 -5.02 13.50
CA TYR A 218 4.24 -5.13 12.46
C TYR A 218 3.92 -4.16 11.30
N PRO A 219 4.92 -3.49 10.71
CA PRO A 219 6.37 -3.53 11.01
C PRO A 219 6.80 -2.57 12.13
N TRP A 220 5.86 -2.00 12.88
CA TRP A 220 6.13 -1.05 13.96
C TRP A 220 6.51 -1.77 15.26
N ASP A 221 7.70 -2.34 15.25
CA ASP A 221 8.33 -3.18 16.29
C ASP A 221 8.46 -2.55 17.69
N THR A 222 8.00 -1.33 17.90
CA THR A 222 7.99 -0.63 19.20
C THR A 222 6.61 -0.56 19.85
N SER A 223 5.53 -0.93 19.17
CA SER A 223 4.16 -0.81 19.69
C SER A 223 3.61 -2.17 20.16
N ILE A 224 3.69 -2.42 21.47
CA ILE A 224 3.35 -3.70 22.11
C ILE A 224 1.86 -3.78 22.45
N LEU A 225 1.25 -4.92 22.18
CA LEU A 225 -0.14 -5.25 22.49
C LEU A 225 -0.24 -6.01 23.82
N SER A 226 -1.41 -5.95 24.46
CA SER A 226 -1.68 -6.81 25.61
C SER A 226 -1.69 -8.29 25.21
N ASN A 227 -1.02 -9.16 25.99
CA ASN A 227 -1.03 -10.61 25.81
C ASN A 227 -2.43 -11.25 25.91
N GLU A 228 -3.42 -10.48 26.40
CA GLU A 228 -4.84 -10.83 26.35
C GLU A 228 -5.34 -11.10 24.91
N ILE A 229 -4.70 -10.53 23.88
CA ILE A 229 -5.02 -10.80 22.48
C ILE A 229 -4.92 -12.29 22.13
N GLY A 230 -4.03 -13.02 22.81
CA GLY A 230 -3.87 -14.46 22.65
C GLY A 230 -5.12 -15.27 23.00
N LYS A 231 -6.11 -14.69 23.72
CA LYS A 231 -7.41 -15.35 23.98
C LYS A 231 -8.27 -15.49 22.73
N PHE A 232 -7.98 -14.71 21.68
CA PHE A 232 -8.70 -14.70 20.41
C PHE A 232 -8.01 -15.51 19.31
N ILE A 233 -6.79 -15.99 19.59
CA ILE A 233 -5.96 -16.77 18.68
C ILE A 233 -5.99 -18.23 19.17
N PRO A 234 -6.45 -19.19 18.35
CA PRO A 234 -6.40 -20.60 18.73
C PRO A 234 -4.96 -21.06 18.95
N LYS A 235 -4.77 -21.94 19.94
CA LYS A 235 -3.50 -22.60 20.22
C LYS A 235 -3.18 -23.71 19.22
#